data_AF-A0A2N7U5T3-F1
#
_entry.id   AF-A0A2N7U5T3-F1
#
_cell.length_a   1.000
_cell.length_b   1.000
_cell.length_c   1.000
_cell.angle_alpha   90.00
_cell.angle_beta   90.00
_cell.angle_gamma   90.00
#
_symmetry.space_group_name_H-M   'P 1'
#
loop_
_entity.id
_entity.type
_entity.pdbx_description
1 polymer ?
#
loop_
_entity_poly.entity_id
_entity_poly.type
_entity_poly.pdbx_seq_one_letter_code
_entity_poly.pdbx_strand_id
1 'polypeptide(L)'
;MYDFIIIGGGILGLSTAMQLAERFPDKKIMLLEKEEGPARHQTGHNSGVIHAGVYYTPGSLKARFCLEGNRATREFCDRHDIDYDICGKLLVATNEQEMQRMESLWERTAANGLEREWLSADALKEREPNIVGLGGLFVPSSGIVSYARVAEAMSEVFMRHGGQIRYGHAVTGLSERTGEVVVTTSQGDFNSRYLVACSGLMADRVVRLLGRNPGFTICPFRGEYYRLPERLSGIVNHLIYPIPDPSMPFLGVHLTRMIDGSVTVGPNAVLALKREGYRKHDISLPDMARMFTDPGILRALGRNLKPGLVEMKNSFFRKGYLEEVRKYCPSLTLDDLEPWPAGVRAQAVSRDGRLIDDFLFVNTRRTVNVCNAPSPAATSAIPIGRHILEKVSEMVQST
;
A
#
# COMPACT_ATOMS: atom_id res chain seq x y z
N MET A 1 -8.21 26.82 18.29
CA MET A 1 -7.99 26.56 16.85
C MET A 1 -6.64 25.92 16.66
N TYR A 2 -6.52 24.94 15.76
CA TYR A 2 -5.26 24.31 15.35
C TYR A 2 -4.70 25.02 14.11
N ASP A 3 -3.39 24.98 13.89
CA ASP A 3 -2.81 25.42 12.62
C ASP A 3 -3.07 24.35 11.54
N PHE A 4 -2.83 23.09 11.88
CA PHE A 4 -3.03 21.94 11.00
C PHE A 4 -3.84 20.85 11.69
N ILE A 5 -4.83 20.32 10.99
CA ILE A 5 -5.42 19.01 11.30
C ILE A 5 -5.06 18.02 10.20
N ILE A 6 -4.64 16.81 10.58
CA ILE A 6 -4.40 15.68 9.70
C ILE A 6 -5.51 14.64 9.93
N ILE A 7 -6.07 14.09 8.85
CA ILE A 7 -7.04 12.99 8.91
C ILE A 7 -6.36 11.69 8.49
N GLY A 8 -6.38 10.68 9.36
CA GLY A 8 -5.90 9.33 9.12
C GLY A 8 -4.57 9.04 9.82
N GLY A 9 -4.60 8.10 10.76
CA GLY A 9 -3.47 7.50 11.49
C GLY A 9 -2.87 6.28 10.78
N GLY A 10 -2.94 6.25 9.44
CA GLY A 10 -2.13 5.36 8.62
C GLY A 10 -0.72 5.93 8.39
N ILE A 11 0.17 5.14 7.77
CA ILE A 11 1.58 5.51 7.60
C ILE A 11 1.80 6.84 6.87
N LEU A 12 0.96 7.17 5.88
CA LEU A 12 1.08 8.44 5.16
C LEU A 12 0.69 9.64 6.04
N GLY A 13 -0.38 9.52 6.81
CA GLY A 13 -0.82 10.58 7.71
C GLY A 13 0.18 10.79 8.86
N LEU A 14 0.74 9.71 9.40
CA LEU A 14 1.73 9.77 10.47
C LEU A 14 3.09 10.28 9.99
N SER A 15 3.56 9.82 8.83
CA SER A 15 4.75 10.38 8.17
C SER A 15 4.61 11.88 7.89
N THR A 16 3.42 12.30 7.43
CA THR A 16 3.12 13.71 7.19
C THR A 16 3.06 14.52 8.49
N ALA A 17 2.40 14.01 9.53
CA ALA A 17 2.26 14.68 10.81
C ALA A 17 3.62 14.88 11.50
N MET A 18 4.46 13.84 11.51
CA MET A 18 5.82 13.89 12.03
C MET A 18 6.66 14.98 11.33
N GLN A 19 6.69 14.97 10.00
CA GLN A 19 7.46 15.94 9.22
C GLN A 19 6.89 17.36 9.30
N LEU A 20 5.57 17.52 9.44
CA LEU A 20 4.94 18.82 9.68
C LEU A 20 5.35 19.40 11.04
N ALA A 21 5.38 18.58 12.09
CA ALA A 21 5.79 19.01 13.42
C ALA A 21 7.27 19.40 13.49
N GLU A 22 8.14 18.66 12.80
CA GLU A 22 9.55 19.01 12.64
C GLU A 22 9.73 20.33 11.86
N ARG A 23 8.96 20.52 10.78
CA ARG A 23 9.06 21.71 9.93
C ARG A 23 8.51 22.97 10.60
N PHE A 24 7.48 22.82 11.41
CA PHE A 24 6.76 23.92 12.04
C PHE A 24 6.62 23.70 13.55
N PRO A 25 7.73 23.80 14.31
CA PRO A 25 7.77 23.45 15.73
C PRO A 25 6.82 24.29 16.62
N ASP A 26 6.54 25.53 16.20
CA ASP A 26 5.66 26.45 16.95
C ASP A 26 4.17 26.30 16.60
N LYS A 27 3.80 25.36 15.70
CA LYS A 27 2.42 25.21 15.21
C LYS A 27 1.66 24.16 16.00
N LYS A 28 0.38 24.43 16.26
CA LYS A 28 -0.50 23.47 16.93
C LYS A 28 -1.05 22.48 15.91
N ILE A 29 -0.57 21.23 15.99
CA ILE A 29 -0.90 20.17 15.02
C ILE A 29 -1.68 19.05 15.71
N MET A 30 -2.75 18.60 15.07
CA MET A 30 -3.53 17.46 15.55
C MET A 30 -3.77 16.44 14.43
N LEU A 31 -3.70 15.16 14.77
CA LEU A 31 -4.11 14.05 13.91
C LEU A 31 -5.38 13.41 14.48
N LEU A 32 -6.39 13.22 13.63
CA LEU A 32 -7.65 12.54 13.91
C LEU A 32 -7.63 11.16 13.24
N GLU A 33 -7.92 10.11 14.01
CA GLU A 33 -8.04 8.72 13.54
C GLU A 33 -9.33 8.12 14.08
N LYS A 34 -10.07 7.40 13.21
CA LYS A 34 -11.36 6.81 13.56
C LYS A 34 -11.21 5.55 14.41
N GLU A 35 -10.10 4.85 14.26
CA GLU A 35 -9.77 3.63 14.99
C GLU A 35 -9.11 3.95 16.34
N GLU A 36 -9.07 2.95 17.23
CA GLU A 36 -8.47 3.06 18.59
C GLU A 36 -6.93 3.09 18.61
N GLY A 37 -6.29 3.08 17.44
CA GLY A 37 -4.83 3.12 17.34
C GLY A 37 -4.35 3.32 15.90
N PRO A 38 -3.03 3.45 15.70
CA PRO A 38 -2.47 3.66 14.37
C PRO A 38 -2.53 2.38 13.53
N ALA A 39 -2.43 2.55 12.21
CA ALA A 39 -2.21 1.47 11.25
C ALA A 39 -3.24 0.32 11.24
N ARG A 40 -4.46 0.52 11.74
CA ARG A 40 -5.52 -0.52 11.81
C ARG A 40 -6.15 -0.93 10.47
N HIS A 41 -5.65 -0.40 9.36
CA HIS A 41 -6.14 -0.67 8.01
C HIS A 41 -4.99 -1.05 7.06
N GLN A 42 -4.89 -0.42 5.88
CA GLN A 42 -3.92 -0.75 4.83
C GLN A 42 -2.47 -0.84 5.31
N THR A 43 -2.07 -0.01 6.28
CA THR A 43 -0.72 -0.01 6.86
C THR A 43 -0.42 -1.23 7.74
N GLY A 44 -1.40 -1.76 8.46
CA GLY A 44 -1.23 -2.99 9.25
C GLY A 44 -1.54 -4.25 8.44
N HIS A 45 -2.22 -4.11 7.31
CA HIS A 45 -2.67 -5.21 6.46
C HIS A 45 -1.96 -5.20 5.11
N ASN A 46 -0.65 -5.45 5.12
CA ASN A 46 0.19 -5.58 3.93
C ASN A 46 1.29 -6.64 4.15
N SER A 47 2.11 -6.87 3.13
CA SER A 47 3.15 -7.90 3.13
C SER A 47 4.44 -7.50 3.85
N GLY A 48 4.51 -6.31 4.47
CA GLY A 48 5.72 -5.84 5.17
C GLY A 48 6.91 -5.52 4.27
N VAL A 49 6.78 -5.64 2.94
CA VAL A 49 7.93 -5.53 2.03
C VAL A 49 8.46 -4.10 1.94
N ILE A 50 9.76 -3.94 2.13
CA ILE A 50 10.55 -2.76 1.74
C ILE A 50 10.92 -2.95 0.27
N HIS A 51 10.14 -2.36 -0.64
CA HIS A 51 10.30 -2.58 -2.07
C HIS A 51 11.56 -1.91 -2.63
N ALA A 52 12.22 -2.57 -3.60
CA ALA A 52 13.39 -2.02 -4.29
C ALA A 52 13.07 -1.13 -5.49
N GLY A 53 11.88 -1.25 -6.11
CA GLY A 53 11.53 -0.43 -7.29
C GLY A 53 11.44 -1.17 -8.63
N VAL A 54 11.38 -2.51 -8.61
CA VAL A 54 11.57 -3.35 -9.82
C VAL A 54 10.59 -3.06 -10.97
N TYR A 55 9.33 -2.81 -10.64
CA TYR A 55 8.26 -2.81 -11.65
C TYR A 55 7.96 -1.42 -12.22
N TYR A 56 8.46 -0.35 -11.59
CA TYR A 56 7.96 1.00 -11.84
C TYR A 56 8.57 1.63 -13.08
N THR A 57 7.76 2.40 -13.80
CA THR A 57 8.19 3.15 -14.97
C THR A 57 9.35 4.08 -14.62
N PRO A 58 10.48 4.01 -15.33
CA PRO A 58 11.61 4.91 -15.10
C PRO A 58 11.23 6.38 -15.14
N GLY A 59 11.82 7.17 -14.25
CA GLY A 59 11.52 8.61 -14.10
C GLY A 59 10.20 8.94 -13.41
N SER A 60 9.30 7.97 -13.17
CA SER A 60 8.05 8.22 -12.44
C SER A 60 8.29 8.58 -10.97
N LEU A 61 7.33 9.28 -10.36
CA LEU A 61 7.33 9.57 -8.92
C LEU A 61 7.42 8.28 -8.09
N LYS A 62 6.71 7.22 -8.52
CA LYS A 62 6.79 5.89 -7.88
C LYS A 62 8.20 5.31 -7.86
N ALA A 63 8.89 5.32 -9.01
CA ALA A 63 10.25 4.77 -9.10
C ALA A 63 11.18 5.52 -8.15
N ARG A 64 11.15 6.86 -8.21
CA ARG A 64 11.97 7.74 -7.38
C ARG A 64 11.68 7.57 -5.88
N PHE A 65 10.41 7.69 -5.49
CA PHE A 65 10.01 7.58 -4.09
C PHE A 65 10.17 6.16 -3.54
N CYS A 66 10.14 5.11 -4.38
CA CYS A 66 10.45 3.77 -3.91
C CYS A 66 11.93 3.63 -3.57
N LEU A 67 12.82 4.14 -4.43
CA LEU A 67 14.27 4.09 -4.19
C LEU A 67 14.66 4.90 -2.96
N GLU A 68 14.17 6.14 -2.86
CA GLU A 68 14.37 7.00 -1.69
C GLU A 68 13.74 6.40 -0.43
N GLY A 69 12.51 5.89 -0.56
CA GLY A 69 11.75 5.30 0.55
C GLY A 69 12.37 4.03 1.11
N ASN A 70 12.97 3.20 0.26
CA ASN A 70 13.71 2.02 0.68
C ASN A 70 14.87 2.38 1.62
N ARG A 71 15.64 3.43 1.29
CA ARG A 71 16.74 3.91 2.13
C ARG A 71 16.20 4.56 3.40
N ALA A 72 15.28 5.51 3.25
CA ALA A 72 14.71 6.25 4.37
C ALA A 72 13.98 5.35 5.39
N THR A 73 13.32 4.29 4.94
CA THR A 73 12.66 3.32 5.84
C THR A 73 13.69 2.59 6.69
N ARG A 74 14.80 2.13 6.12
CA ARG A 74 15.88 1.45 6.87
C ARG A 74 16.53 2.40 7.87
N GLU A 75 16.91 3.60 7.43
CA GLU A 75 17.47 4.64 8.31
C GLU A 75 16.50 5.04 9.45
N PHE A 76 15.20 5.03 9.18
CA PHE A 76 14.19 5.24 10.21
C PHE A 76 14.15 4.07 11.20
N CYS A 77 14.19 2.83 10.70
CA CYS A 77 14.24 1.65 11.55
C CYS A 77 15.50 1.62 12.43
N ASP A 78 16.67 1.91 11.88
CA ASP A 78 17.94 2.01 12.61
C ASP A 78 17.87 3.02 13.76
N ARG A 79 17.30 4.21 13.50
CA ARG A 79 17.20 5.28 14.50
C ARG A 79 16.17 5.01 15.60
N HIS A 80 15.22 4.13 15.35
CA HIS A 80 14.09 3.86 16.25
C HIS A 80 14.08 2.42 16.78
N ASP A 81 15.16 1.66 16.57
CA ASP A 81 15.33 0.28 17.04
C ASP A 81 14.16 -0.61 16.59
N ILE A 82 13.85 -0.56 15.29
CA ILE A 82 12.80 -1.37 14.67
C ILE A 82 13.45 -2.47 13.85
N ASP A 83 13.12 -3.72 14.15
CA ASP A 83 13.60 -4.86 13.38
C ASP A 83 13.17 -4.79 11.91
N TYR A 84 14.15 -4.98 11.02
CA TYR A 84 13.94 -5.19 9.59
C TYR A 84 15.00 -6.16 9.05
N ASP A 85 14.70 -6.83 7.93
CA ASP A 85 15.62 -7.77 7.28
C ASP A 85 15.74 -7.46 5.79
N ILE A 86 16.95 -7.21 5.30
CA ILE A 86 17.27 -7.04 3.86
C ILE A 86 17.57 -8.41 3.26
N CYS A 87 16.51 -9.19 3.21
CA CYS A 87 16.52 -10.56 2.71
C CYS A 87 16.54 -10.68 1.19
N GLY A 88 16.56 -9.56 0.45
CA GLY A 88 16.50 -9.56 -1.00
C GLY A 88 15.18 -10.07 -1.58
N LYS A 89 15.04 -9.93 -2.89
CA LYS A 89 13.88 -10.42 -3.64
C LYS A 89 14.33 -11.11 -4.91
N LEU A 90 13.70 -12.23 -5.19
CA LEU A 90 13.92 -13.04 -6.36
C LEU A 90 12.64 -13.10 -7.19
N LEU A 91 12.71 -12.63 -8.44
CA LEU A 91 11.66 -12.85 -9.42
C LEU A 91 11.99 -14.11 -10.23
N VAL A 92 11.08 -15.07 -10.26
CA VAL A 92 11.30 -16.39 -10.87
C VAL A 92 10.53 -16.50 -12.18
N ALA A 93 11.24 -16.86 -13.25
CA ALA A 93 10.63 -17.21 -14.53
C ALA A 93 10.47 -18.73 -14.61
N THR A 94 9.25 -19.19 -14.84
CA THR A 94 8.87 -20.62 -14.87
C THR A 94 8.61 -21.17 -16.28
N ASN A 95 8.61 -20.29 -17.28
CA ASN A 95 8.39 -20.62 -18.69
C ASN A 95 9.10 -19.62 -19.61
N GLU A 96 9.18 -19.93 -20.92
CA GLU A 96 9.89 -19.11 -21.91
C GLU A 96 9.32 -17.69 -22.05
N GLN A 97 8.00 -17.54 -21.94
CA GLN A 97 7.36 -16.22 -22.01
C GLN A 97 7.76 -15.34 -20.80
N GLU A 98 7.86 -15.93 -19.61
CA GLU A 98 8.35 -15.24 -18.42
C GLU A 98 9.84 -14.90 -18.52
N MET A 99 10.66 -15.74 -19.16
CA MET A 99 12.06 -15.43 -19.45
C MET A 99 12.18 -14.19 -20.35
N GLN A 100 11.39 -14.11 -21.44
CA GLN A 100 11.35 -12.94 -22.31
C GLN A 100 10.90 -11.67 -21.56
N ARG A 101 9.89 -11.80 -20.69
CA ARG A 101 9.43 -10.68 -19.85
C ARG A 101 10.48 -10.26 -18.82
N MET A 102 11.28 -11.20 -18.32
CA MET A 102 12.37 -10.94 -17.38
C MET A 102 13.48 -10.10 -18.02
N GLU A 103 13.78 -10.29 -19.31
CA GLU A 103 14.71 -9.42 -20.05
C GLU A 103 14.25 -7.96 -20.05
N SER A 104 12.95 -7.72 -20.26
CA SER A 104 12.40 -6.35 -20.17
C SER A 104 12.50 -5.76 -18.76
N LEU A 105 12.39 -6.59 -17.72
CA LEU A 105 12.59 -6.15 -16.33
C LEU A 105 14.07 -5.90 -16.03
N TRP A 106 14.99 -6.65 -16.61
CA TRP A 106 16.43 -6.40 -16.49
C TRP A 106 16.81 -4.99 -16.96
N GLU A 107 16.30 -4.58 -18.12
CA GLU A 107 16.54 -3.23 -18.65
C GLU A 107 15.87 -2.15 -17.78
N ARG A 108 14.62 -2.39 -17.33
CA ARG A 108 13.89 -1.45 -16.47
C ARG A 108 14.60 -1.22 -15.14
N THR A 109 15.06 -2.30 -14.52
CA THR A 109 15.77 -2.23 -13.23
C THR A 109 17.12 -1.52 -13.38
N ALA A 110 17.80 -1.69 -14.52
CA ALA A 110 18.96 -0.87 -14.88
C ALA A 110 18.63 0.62 -14.94
N ALA A 111 17.57 0.98 -15.67
CA ALA A 111 17.15 2.37 -15.84
C ALA A 111 16.69 3.03 -14.52
N ASN A 112 16.21 2.22 -13.56
CA ASN A 112 15.87 2.67 -12.21
C ASN A 112 17.08 2.71 -11.26
N GLY A 113 18.29 2.39 -11.73
CA GLY A 113 19.52 2.42 -10.94
C GLY A 113 19.58 1.32 -9.86
N LEU A 114 18.92 0.18 -10.09
CA LEU A 114 18.88 -0.91 -9.13
C LEU A 114 20.06 -1.86 -9.34
N GLU A 115 20.72 -2.19 -8.23
CA GLU A 115 21.58 -3.37 -8.15
C GLU A 115 20.72 -4.63 -8.36
N ARG A 116 21.23 -5.54 -9.17
CA ARG A 116 20.50 -6.70 -9.65
C ARG A 116 21.44 -7.75 -10.17
N GLU A 117 21.01 -9.00 -10.10
CA GLU A 117 21.76 -10.14 -10.58
C GLU A 117 20.85 -11.06 -11.39
N TRP A 118 21.34 -11.49 -12.55
CA TRP A 118 20.67 -12.48 -13.37
C TRP A 118 21.12 -13.88 -12.94
N LEU A 119 20.18 -14.75 -12.59
CA LEU A 119 20.45 -16.11 -12.16
C LEU A 119 20.03 -17.12 -13.23
N SER A 120 20.91 -18.08 -13.50
CA SER A 120 20.56 -19.31 -14.21
C SER A 120 19.65 -20.20 -13.33
N ALA A 121 19.05 -21.22 -13.92
CA ALA A 121 18.29 -22.22 -13.17
C ALA A 121 19.12 -22.91 -12.06
N ASP A 122 20.40 -23.18 -12.32
CA ASP A 122 21.29 -23.81 -11.33
C ASP A 122 21.61 -22.84 -10.18
N ALA A 123 21.96 -21.58 -10.48
CA ALA A 123 22.21 -20.56 -9.46
C ALA A 123 20.95 -20.23 -8.65
N LEU A 124 19.78 -20.27 -9.29
CA LEU A 124 18.47 -20.17 -8.64
C LEU A 124 18.30 -21.30 -7.60
N LYS A 125 18.50 -22.55 -8.03
CA LYS A 125 18.36 -23.73 -7.16
C LYS A 125 19.37 -23.75 -6.01
N GLU A 126 20.58 -23.25 -6.23
CA GLU A 126 21.59 -23.11 -5.18
C GLU A 126 21.14 -22.15 -4.07
N ARG A 127 20.54 -21.01 -4.44
CA ARG A 127 20.06 -20.00 -3.47
C ARG A 127 18.73 -20.37 -2.82
N GLU A 128 17.86 -21.04 -3.58
CA GLU A 128 16.51 -21.41 -3.16
C GLU A 128 16.22 -22.87 -3.54
N PRO A 129 16.69 -23.85 -2.73
CA PRO A 129 16.58 -25.29 -3.08
C PRO A 129 15.15 -25.80 -3.25
N ASN A 130 14.17 -25.13 -2.66
CA ASN A 130 12.75 -25.47 -2.76
C ASN A 130 12.04 -24.80 -3.94
N ILE A 131 12.76 -23.94 -4.69
CA ILE A 131 12.21 -23.16 -5.79
C ILE A 131 12.70 -23.71 -7.14
N VAL A 132 11.78 -23.76 -8.10
CA VAL A 132 12.04 -24.23 -9.47
C VAL A 132 11.72 -23.12 -10.47
N GLY A 133 12.53 -23.01 -11.52
CA GLY A 133 12.37 -22.04 -12.59
C GLY A 133 13.44 -22.20 -13.67
N LEU A 134 13.24 -21.54 -14.81
CA LEU A 134 14.21 -21.48 -15.91
C LEU A 134 15.31 -20.45 -15.64
N GLY A 135 15.07 -19.51 -14.73
CA GLY A 135 16.02 -18.48 -14.31
C GLY A 135 15.36 -17.51 -13.33
N GLY A 136 16.14 -16.53 -12.86
CA GLY A 136 15.62 -15.52 -11.95
C GLY A 136 16.32 -14.17 -12.02
N LEU A 137 15.62 -13.14 -11.56
CA LEU A 137 16.16 -11.80 -11.34
C LEU A 137 16.21 -11.52 -9.85
N PHE A 138 17.42 -11.49 -9.31
CA PHE A 138 17.67 -11.19 -7.91
C PHE A 138 17.91 -9.70 -7.70
N VAL A 139 17.32 -9.13 -6.64
CA VAL A 139 17.45 -7.73 -6.25
C VAL A 139 17.74 -7.65 -4.75
N PRO A 140 19.00 -7.39 -4.34
CA PRO A 140 19.45 -7.52 -2.95
C PRO A 140 18.83 -6.48 -2.03
N SER A 141 18.48 -5.29 -2.53
CA SER A 141 18.01 -4.18 -1.70
C SER A 141 16.57 -4.31 -1.21
N SER A 142 15.84 -5.37 -1.58
CA SER A 142 14.49 -5.60 -1.04
C SER A 142 14.58 -6.16 0.38
N GLY A 143 13.59 -5.86 1.21
CA GLY A 143 13.56 -6.35 2.57
C GLY A 143 12.16 -6.43 3.14
N ILE A 144 12.07 -6.63 4.46
CA ILE A 144 10.84 -6.80 5.20
C ILE A 144 10.89 -6.06 6.54
N VAL A 145 9.74 -5.52 6.96
CA VAL A 145 9.55 -4.78 8.21
C VAL A 145 8.10 -4.84 8.64
N SER A 146 7.83 -4.61 9.93
CA SER A 146 6.47 -4.31 10.40
C SER A 146 6.12 -2.84 10.18
N TYR A 147 5.38 -2.52 9.11
CA TYR A 147 4.91 -1.15 8.90
C TYR A 147 3.92 -0.66 9.97
N ALA A 148 3.30 -1.57 10.72
CA ALA A 148 2.52 -1.20 11.91
C ALA A 148 3.44 -0.61 12.99
N ARG A 149 4.59 -1.24 13.26
CA ARG A 149 5.61 -0.72 14.19
C ARG A 149 6.26 0.57 13.69
N VAL A 150 6.53 0.67 12.39
CA VAL A 150 7.02 1.93 11.79
C VAL A 150 6.02 3.07 11.99
N ALA A 151 4.73 2.83 11.75
CA ALA A 151 3.69 3.82 11.96
C ALA A 151 3.54 4.19 13.45
N GLU A 152 3.62 3.22 14.36
CA GLU A 152 3.60 3.46 15.80
C GLU A 152 4.77 4.35 16.23
N ALA A 153 6.00 4.05 15.80
CA ALA A 153 7.16 4.89 16.06
C ALA A 153 7.02 6.30 15.46
N MET A 154 6.46 6.44 14.25
CA MET A 154 6.15 7.77 13.68
C MET A 154 5.15 8.55 14.55
N SER A 155 4.18 7.86 15.16
CA SER A 155 3.21 8.47 16.09
C SER A 155 3.90 8.96 17.36
N GLU A 156 4.85 8.20 17.91
CA GLU A 156 5.64 8.59 19.08
C GLU A 156 6.55 9.77 18.77
N VAL A 157 7.21 9.79 17.60
CA VAL A 157 8.00 10.95 17.15
C VAL A 157 7.11 12.18 17.02
N PHE A 158 5.94 12.06 16.39
CA PHE A 158 5.01 13.18 16.26
C PHE A 158 4.56 13.75 17.62
N MET A 159 4.21 12.87 18.57
CA MET A 159 3.82 13.31 19.93
C MET A 159 4.99 13.94 20.70
N ARG A 160 6.22 13.43 20.55
CA ARG A 160 7.43 14.03 21.15
C ARG A 160 7.69 15.45 20.63
N HIS A 161 7.30 15.75 19.40
CA HIS A 161 7.35 17.11 18.83
C HIS A 161 6.12 17.97 19.19
N GLY A 162 5.34 17.59 20.22
CA GLY A 162 4.19 18.36 20.70
C GLY A 162 2.90 18.16 19.90
N GLY A 163 2.91 17.26 18.93
CA GLY A 163 1.72 16.86 18.17
C GLY A 163 0.67 16.17 19.04
N GLN A 164 -0.61 16.35 18.70
CA GLN A 164 -1.71 15.69 19.40
C GLN A 164 -2.36 14.63 18.52
N ILE A 165 -2.57 13.43 19.04
CA ILE A 165 -3.35 12.39 18.36
C ILE A 165 -4.67 12.17 19.11
N ARG A 166 -5.75 11.98 18.35
CA ARG A 166 -7.07 11.65 18.86
C ARG A 166 -7.59 10.43 18.09
N TYR A 167 -7.46 9.27 18.71
CA TYR A 167 -8.05 8.00 18.28
C TYR A 167 -9.55 7.95 18.62
N GLY A 168 -10.33 7.10 17.94
CA GLY A 168 -11.78 7.01 18.12
C GLY A 168 -12.57 8.25 17.64
N HIS A 169 -11.94 9.13 16.84
CA HIS A 169 -12.51 10.38 16.35
C HIS A 169 -12.75 10.30 14.84
N ALA A 170 -13.82 9.62 14.44
CA ALA A 170 -14.21 9.51 13.05
C ALA A 170 -14.66 10.87 12.50
N VAL A 171 -14.01 11.38 11.46
CA VAL A 171 -14.44 12.60 10.77
C VAL A 171 -15.68 12.31 9.94
N THR A 172 -16.76 13.03 10.21
CA THR A 172 -18.09 12.85 9.60
C THR A 172 -18.54 14.06 8.78
N GLY A 173 -17.90 15.22 8.96
CA GLY A 173 -18.22 16.45 8.22
C GLY A 173 -17.02 17.38 8.08
N LEU A 174 -16.97 18.11 6.97
CA LEU A 174 -15.96 19.13 6.71
C LEU A 174 -16.62 20.39 6.14
N SER A 175 -16.28 21.56 6.68
CA SER A 175 -16.76 22.85 6.17
C SER A 175 -15.58 23.82 6.04
N GLU A 176 -15.18 24.09 4.79
CA GLU A 176 -14.14 25.08 4.48
C GLU A 176 -14.77 26.48 4.46
N ARG A 177 -14.20 27.40 5.26
CA ARG A 177 -14.60 28.79 5.41
C ARG A 177 -13.42 29.72 5.08
N THR A 178 -13.67 31.02 4.99
CA THR A 178 -12.65 32.02 4.57
C THR A 178 -11.36 31.95 5.40
N GLY A 179 -11.44 31.64 6.70
CA GLY A 179 -10.29 31.60 7.62
C GLY A 179 -9.93 30.24 8.21
N GLU A 180 -10.78 29.22 8.01
CA GLU A 180 -10.70 27.97 8.75
C GLU A 180 -11.32 26.79 7.99
N VAL A 181 -11.05 25.59 8.47
CA VAL A 181 -11.78 24.36 8.16
C VAL A 181 -12.38 23.85 9.46
N VAL A 182 -13.70 23.73 9.50
CA VAL A 182 -14.42 23.07 10.60
C VAL A 182 -14.47 21.58 10.31
N VAL A 183 -14.04 20.77 11.27
CA VAL A 183 -13.94 19.33 11.20
C VAL A 183 -14.88 18.73 12.24
N THR A 184 -16.01 18.21 11.77
CA THR A 184 -16.99 17.51 12.61
C THR A 184 -16.59 16.06 12.78
N THR A 185 -16.58 15.58 14.02
CA THR A 185 -16.24 14.19 14.35
C THR A 185 -17.32 13.51 15.17
N SER A 186 -17.22 12.19 15.34
CA SER A 186 -18.07 11.41 16.24
C SER A 186 -17.98 11.82 17.72
N GLN A 187 -16.95 12.57 18.12
CA GLN A 187 -16.67 12.95 19.51
C GLN A 187 -16.63 14.48 19.73
N GLY A 188 -17.09 15.25 18.74
CA GLY A 188 -17.12 16.72 18.79
C GLY A 188 -16.35 17.38 17.66
N ASP A 189 -16.43 18.71 17.62
CA ASP A 189 -15.94 19.52 16.50
C ASP A 189 -14.59 20.16 16.81
N PHE A 190 -13.76 20.28 15.78
CA PHE A 190 -12.47 20.97 15.84
C PHE A 190 -12.32 21.92 14.66
N ASN A 191 -11.54 22.99 14.87
CA ASN A 191 -11.26 23.96 13.82
C ASN A 191 -9.76 24.05 13.56
N SER A 192 -9.37 24.10 12.29
CA SER A 192 -7.99 24.32 11.87
C SER A 192 -7.87 25.42 10.81
N ARG A 193 -6.68 26.00 10.65
CA ARG A 193 -6.39 26.89 9.52
C ARG A 193 -6.26 26.13 8.21
N TYR A 194 -5.64 24.95 8.29
CA TYR A 194 -5.40 24.05 7.17
C TYR A 194 -5.71 22.60 7.55
N LEU A 195 -6.04 21.78 6.55
CA LEU A 195 -6.34 20.36 6.69
C LEU A 195 -5.48 19.53 5.74
N VAL A 196 -4.97 18.39 6.19
CA VAL A 196 -4.35 17.38 5.32
C VAL A 196 -5.09 16.06 5.47
N ALA A 197 -5.66 15.52 4.39
CA ALA A 197 -6.37 14.25 4.43
C ALA A 197 -5.53 13.12 3.83
N CYS A 198 -5.21 12.11 4.65
CA CYS A 198 -4.54 10.86 4.27
C CYS A 198 -5.47 9.67 4.53
N SER A 199 -6.71 9.73 4.03
CA SER A 199 -7.82 8.86 4.45
C SER A 199 -7.96 7.54 3.68
N GLY A 200 -6.98 7.20 2.82
CA GLY A 200 -6.87 5.88 2.17
C GLY A 200 -8.16 5.42 1.50
N LEU A 201 -8.74 4.31 1.98
CA LEU A 201 -10.01 3.75 1.51
C LEU A 201 -11.19 4.72 1.54
N MET A 202 -11.11 5.83 2.28
CA MET A 202 -12.15 6.85 2.41
C MET A 202 -11.86 8.13 1.61
N ALA A 203 -10.81 8.17 0.78
CA ALA A 203 -10.32 9.39 0.16
C ALA A 203 -11.35 10.18 -0.66
N ASP A 204 -12.07 9.53 -1.59
CA ASP A 204 -13.13 10.19 -2.37
C ASP A 204 -14.35 10.57 -1.52
N ARG A 205 -14.61 9.90 -0.39
CA ARG A 205 -15.67 10.30 0.56
C ARG A 205 -15.27 11.57 1.31
N VAL A 206 -14.02 11.65 1.78
CA VAL A 206 -13.50 12.86 2.44
C VAL A 206 -13.52 14.07 1.50
N VAL A 207 -13.16 13.90 0.23
CA VAL A 207 -13.30 14.98 -0.77
C VAL A 207 -14.76 15.41 -0.94
N ARG A 208 -15.72 14.48 -0.91
CA ARG A 208 -17.15 14.80 -0.97
C ARG A 208 -17.66 15.52 0.29
N LEU A 209 -17.09 15.24 1.47
CA LEU A 209 -17.42 15.99 2.70
C LEU A 209 -17.10 17.48 2.56
N LEU A 210 -16.10 17.85 1.75
CA LEU A 210 -15.78 19.24 1.42
C LEU A 210 -16.73 19.87 0.38
N GLY A 211 -17.79 19.17 -0.03
CA GLY A 211 -18.69 19.61 -1.10
C GLY A 211 -18.05 19.60 -2.50
N ARG A 212 -16.94 18.87 -2.68
CA ARG A 212 -16.22 18.79 -3.96
C ARG A 212 -16.53 17.50 -4.70
N ASN A 213 -16.49 17.57 -6.02
CA ASN A 213 -16.51 16.38 -6.86
C ASN A 213 -15.08 15.81 -6.95
N PRO A 214 -14.82 14.58 -6.46
CA PRO A 214 -13.48 14.00 -6.51
C PRO A 214 -12.99 13.73 -7.94
N GLY A 215 -13.87 13.50 -8.92
CA GLY A 215 -13.46 13.08 -10.27
C GLY A 215 -12.98 11.62 -10.38
N PHE A 216 -12.96 10.90 -9.26
CA PHE A 216 -12.68 9.47 -9.16
C PHE A 216 -13.56 8.83 -8.07
N THR A 217 -13.62 7.50 -8.06
CA THR A 217 -14.22 6.72 -6.99
C THR A 217 -13.22 5.68 -6.50
N ILE A 218 -13.12 5.49 -5.18
CA ILE A 218 -12.29 4.42 -4.61
C ILE A 218 -13.04 3.09 -4.76
N CYS A 219 -12.41 2.15 -5.45
CA CYS A 219 -12.83 0.77 -5.61
C CYS A 219 -11.96 -0.13 -4.71
N PRO A 220 -12.54 -0.86 -3.74
CA PRO A 220 -11.77 -1.69 -2.82
C PRO A 220 -11.47 -3.07 -3.40
N PHE A 221 -10.19 -3.44 -3.45
CA PHE A 221 -9.76 -4.79 -3.83
C PHE A 221 -9.15 -5.50 -2.62
N ARG A 222 -9.83 -6.54 -2.13
CA ARG A 222 -9.31 -7.41 -1.07
C ARG A 222 -8.25 -8.35 -1.65
N GLY A 223 -7.07 -8.34 -1.04
CA GLY A 223 -6.02 -9.33 -1.27
C GLY A 223 -6.03 -10.35 -0.13
N GLU A 224 -6.31 -11.59 -0.48
CA GLU A 224 -6.37 -12.72 0.44
C GLU A 224 -5.02 -13.44 0.47
N TYR A 225 -4.60 -13.81 1.67
CA TYR A 225 -3.34 -14.45 1.96
C TYR A 225 -3.59 -15.75 2.73
N TYR A 226 -2.63 -16.65 2.65
CA TYR A 226 -2.48 -17.77 3.57
C TYR A 226 -1.15 -17.63 4.31
N ARG A 227 -1.02 -18.32 5.44
CA ARG A 227 0.25 -18.51 6.13
C ARG A 227 0.66 -19.96 6.00
N LEU A 228 1.95 -20.21 5.80
CA LEU A 228 2.50 -21.56 5.90
C LEU A 228 2.66 -21.99 7.36
N PRO A 229 2.52 -23.28 7.69
CA PRO A 229 2.78 -23.79 9.03
C PRO A 229 4.25 -23.56 9.42
N GLU A 230 4.52 -23.48 10.73
CA GLU A 230 5.85 -23.18 11.29
C GLU A 230 6.97 -24.09 10.76
N ARG A 231 6.66 -25.37 10.51
CA ARG A 231 7.60 -26.34 9.90
C ARG A 231 8.09 -25.95 8.50
N LEU A 232 7.44 -24.99 7.84
CA LEU A 232 7.79 -24.44 6.53
C LEU A 232 8.28 -22.99 6.59
N SER A 233 8.51 -22.42 7.77
CA SER A 233 9.02 -21.04 7.90
C SER A 233 10.38 -20.82 7.20
N GLY A 234 11.19 -21.88 7.07
CA GLY A 234 12.46 -21.88 6.34
C GLY A 234 12.38 -22.37 4.89
N ILE A 235 11.19 -22.43 4.28
CA ILE A 235 11.03 -22.94 2.90
C ILE A 235 11.72 -22.05 1.86
N VAL A 236 11.85 -20.75 2.16
CA VAL A 236 12.49 -19.75 1.29
C VAL A 236 13.43 -18.86 2.10
N ASN A 237 14.51 -18.41 1.48
CA ASN A 237 15.48 -17.48 2.09
C ASN A 237 15.19 -16.02 1.73
N HIS A 238 14.68 -15.77 0.53
CA HIS A 238 14.38 -14.47 -0.05
C HIS A 238 12.87 -14.31 -0.32
N LEU A 239 12.45 -13.10 -0.71
CA LEU A 239 11.10 -12.87 -1.21
C LEU A 239 10.93 -13.48 -2.62
N ILE A 240 10.00 -14.42 -2.80
CA ILE A 240 9.81 -15.10 -4.10
C ILE A 240 8.57 -14.56 -4.82
N TYR A 241 8.79 -13.98 -5.99
CA TYR A 241 7.76 -13.35 -6.81
C TYR A 241 7.76 -13.98 -8.21
N PRO A 242 6.61 -14.15 -8.87
CA PRO A 242 6.58 -14.51 -10.28
C PRO A 242 7.00 -13.31 -11.13
N ILE A 243 7.38 -13.57 -12.38
CA ILE A 243 7.49 -12.52 -13.39
C ILE A 243 6.07 -12.02 -13.73
N PRO A 244 5.78 -10.71 -13.54
CA PRO A 244 4.44 -10.18 -13.73
C PRO A 244 3.99 -10.25 -15.19
N ASP A 245 2.69 -10.44 -15.39
CA ASP A 245 2.06 -10.17 -16.67
C ASP A 245 1.82 -8.65 -16.83
N PRO A 246 2.34 -7.99 -17.88
CA PRO A 246 2.12 -6.57 -18.10
C PRO A 246 0.64 -6.16 -18.19
N SER A 247 -0.25 -7.07 -18.60
CA SER A 247 -1.70 -6.82 -18.63
C SER A 247 -2.34 -6.81 -17.24
N MET A 248 -1.70 -7.46 -16.26
CA MET A 248 -2.18 -7.61 -14.88
C MET A 248 -1.00 -7.51 -13.89
N PRO A 249 -0.28 -6.38 -13.82
CA PRO A 249 1.00 -6.28 -13.12
C PRO A 249 0.88 -6.38 -11.59
N PHE A 250 -0.34 -6.32 -11.06
CA PHE A 250 -0.64 -6.42 -9.63
C PHE A 250 -1.05 -7.84 -9.19
N LEU A 251 -1.08 -8.78 -10.12
CA LEU A 251 -1.53 -10.15 -9.93
C LEU A 251 -0.33 -11.10 -9.92
N GLY A 252 -0.32 -11.99 -8.92
CA GLY A 252 0.74 -12.94 -8.70
C GLY A 252 0.72 -13.38 -7.25
N VAL A 253 0.62 -14.69 -7.02
CA VAL A 253 0.82 -15.24 -5.68
C VAL A 253 2.31 -15.15 -5.38
N HIS A 254 2.69 -14.64 -4.20
CA HIS A 254 4.08 -14.56 -3.75
C HIS A 254 4.32 -15.51 -2.59
N LEU A 255 5.58 -15.90 -2.37
CA LEU A 255 6.04 -16.40 -1.07
C LEU A 255 6.80 -15.27 -0.39
N THR A 256 6.20 -14.72 0.66
CA THR A 256 6.74 -13.56 1.37
C THR A 256 7.11 -13.96 2.78
N ARG A 257 8.41 -13.91 3.10
CA ARG A 257 8.89 -13.94 4.48
C ARG A 257 8.34 -12.73 5.23
N MET A 258 7.94 -12.92 6.47
CA MET A 258 7.48 -11.88 7.38
C MET A 258 8.56 -11.64 8.44
N ILE A 259 8.57 -10.44 9.01
CA ILE A 259 9.59 -10.07 10.01
C ILE A 259 9.50 -10.91 11.30
N ASP A 260 8.33 -11.51 11.56
CA ASP A 260 8.10 -12.44 12.67
C ASP A 260 8.58 -13.88 12.37
N GLY A 261 9.22 -14.10 11.22
CA GLY A 261 9.72 -15.40 10.78
C GLY A 261 8.69 -16.28 10.07
N SER A 262 7.41 -15.89 10.02
CA SER A 262 6.40 -16.64 9.24
C SER A 262 6.57 -16.43 7.73
N VAL A 263 5.97 -17.32 6.93
CA VAL A 263 5.91 -17.18 5.47
C VAL A 263 4.45 -17.09 5.05
N THR A 264 4.12 -16.05 4.29
CA THR A 264 2.79 -15.85 3.72
C THR A 264 2.78 -16.19 2.23
N VAL A 265 1.65 -16.73 1.79
CA VAL A 265 1.37 -17.05 0.39
C VAL A 265 0.32 -16.05 -0.09
N GLY A 266 0.66 -15.20 -1.06
CA GLY A 266 -0.27 -14.22 -1.64
C GLY A 266 0.27 -12.83 -1.97
N PRO A 267 -0.62 -11.86 -2.26
CA PRO A 267 -2.08 -11.97 -2.30
C PRO A 267 -2.68 -12.26 -3.69
N ASN A 268 -3.94 -12.71 -3.72
CA ASN A 268 -4.81 -12.58 -4.88
C ASN A 268 -5.42 -11.15 -4.97
N ALA A 269 -6.33 -10.87 -5.92
CA ALA A 269 -7.04 -9.59 -5.99
C ALA A 269 -8.52 -9.76 -6.30
N VAL A 270 -9.38 -9.58 -5.29
CA VAL A 270 -10.83 -9.78 -5.39
C VAL A 270 -11.57 -8.49 -5.06
N LEU A 271 -12.65 -8.20 -5.78
CA LEU A 271 -13.51 -7.06 -5.46
C LEU A 271 -14.13 -7.22 -4.06
N ALA A 272 -13.92 -6.25 -3.18
CA ALA A 272 -14.55 -6.25 -1.86
C ALA A 272 -15.93 -5.58 -1.92
N LEU A 273 -16.90 -6.09 -1.14
CA LEU A 273 -18.28 -5.55 -1.07
C LEU A 273 -18.46 -4.49 0.03
N LYS A 274 -17.36 -4.08 0.64
CA LYS A 274 -17.24 -3.02 1.63
C LYS A 274 -15.83 -2.44 1.52
N ARG A 275 -15.67 -1.13 1.68
CA ARG A 275 -14.35 -0.47 1.61
C ARG A 275 -13.35 -1.07 2.60
N GLU A 276 -13.80 -1.30 3.82
CA GLU A 276 -13.05 -1.99 4.88
C GLU A 276 -13.53 -3.44 5.02
N GLY A 277 -13.65 -4.14 3.88
CA GLY A 277 -14.15 -5.50 3.81
C GLY A 277 -13.04 -6.54 3.87
N TYR A 278 -12.41 -6.69 5.04
CA TYR A 278 -11.29 -7.62 5.27
C TYR A 278 -11.72 -9.08 5.30
N ARG A 279 -13.01 -9.38 5.52
CA ARG A 279 -13.58 -10.72 5.48
C ARG A 279 -14.51 -10.90 4.29
N LYS A 280 -14.69 -12.14 3.85
CA LYS A 280 -15.57 -12.47 2.71
C LYS A 280 -17.02 -12.04 2.91
N HIS A 281 -17.51 -12.10 4.14
CA HIS A 281 -18.87 -11.71 4.50
C HIS A 281 -19.05 -10.22 4.82
N ASP A 282 -18.00 -9.41 4.71
CA ASP A 282 -18.12 -7.98 4.98
C ASP A 282 -18.82 -7.28 3.82
N ILE A 283 -20.07 -6.90 4.05
CA ILE A 283 -20.97 -6.32 3.06
C ILE A 283 -21.42 -4.94 3.53
N SER A 284 -21.43 -3.97 2.63
CA SER A 284 -22.01 -2.64 2.87
C SER A 284 -22.89 -2.24 1.69
N LEU A 285 -24.21 -2.19 1.93
CA LEU A 285 -25.18 -1.78 0.90
C LEU A 285 -24.88 -0.39 0.33
N PRO A 286 -24.50 0.64 1.13
CA PRO A 286 -24.09 1.93 0.58
C PRO A 286 -22.85 1.87 -0.32
N ASP A 287 -21.83 1.08 0.06
CA ASP A 287 -20.63 0.91 -0.79
C ASP A 287 -20.98 0.21 -2.10
N MET A 288 -21.73 -0.87 -2.03
CA MET A 288 -22.18 -1.62 -3.21
C MET A 288 -23.02 -0.75 -4.13
N ALA A 289 -24.01 -0.03 -3.60
CA ALA A 289 -24.84 0.88 -4.38
C ALA A 289 -23.98 1.92 -5.10
N ARG A 290 -22.98 2.49 -4.41
CA ARG A 290 -22.06 3.45 -5.04
C ARG A 290 -21.20 2.81 -6.11
N MET A 291 -20.65 1.61 -5.87
CA MET A 291 -19.78 0.92 -6.81
C MET A 291 -20.53 0.47 -8.08
N PHE A 292 -21.70 -0.12 -7.92
CA PHE A 292 -22.49 -0.67 -9.03
C PHE A 292 -23.31 0.37 -9.79
N THR A 293 -23.34 1.62 -9.33
CA THR A 293 -23.94 2.76 -10.07
C THR A 293 -22.88 3.71 -10.64
N ASP A 294 -21.61 3.56 -10.29
CA ASP A 294 -20.53 4.42 -10.80
C ASP A 294 -20.09 3.95 -12.21
N PRO A 295 -20.25 4.78 -13.25
CA PRO A 295 -19.90 4.39 -14.61
C PRO A 295 -18.41 4.08 -14.80
N GLY A 296 -17.53 4.73 -14.03
CA GLY A 296 -16.10 4.49 -14.08
C GLY A 296 -15.76 3.10 -13.57
N ILE A 297 -16.33 2.72 -12.42
CA ILE A 297 -16.15 1.37 -11.85
C ILE A 297 -16.71 0.31 -12.79
N LEU A 298 -17.93 0.48 -13.30
CA LEU A 298 -18.54 -0.49 -14.23
C LEU A 298 -17.69 -0.70 -15.49
N ARG A 299 -17.13 0.38 -16.06
CA ARG A 299 -16.19 0.28 -17.19
C ARG A 299 -14.90 -0.43 -16.82
N ALA A 300 -14.33 -0.14 -15.66
CA ALA A 300 -13.10 -0.77 -15.17
C ALA A 300 -13.30 -2.28 -14.94
N LEU A 301 -14.41 -2.68 -14.32
CA LEU A 301 -14.78 -4.09 -14.14
C LEU A 301 -15.05 -4.76 -15.48
N GLY A 302 -15.78 -4.10 -16.39
CA GLY A 302 -16.05 -4.59 -17.76
C GLY A 302 -14.79 -4.89 -18.56
N ARG A 303 -13.76 -4.03 -18.48
CA ARG A 303 -12.45 -4.24 -19.12
C ARG A 303 -11.67 -5.42 -18.53
N ASN A 304 -11.93 -5.77 -17.26
CA ASN A 304 -11.18 -6.76 -16.50
C ASN A 304 -12.03 -7.98 -16.09
N LEU A 305 -13.11 -8.29 -16.83
CA LEU A 305 -14.04 -9.37 -16.48
C LEU A 305 -13.36 -10.73 -16.39
N LYS A 306 -12.58 -11.10 -17.41
CA LYS A 306 -11.95 -12.43 -17.48
C LYS A 306 -10.96 -12.63 -16.32
N PRO A 307 -9.99 -11.73 -16.06
CA PRO A 307 -9.15 -11.84 -14.87
C PRO A 307 -9.94 -11.81 -13.55
N GLY A 308 -10.95 -10.93 -13.43
CA GLY A 308 -11.78 -10.85 -12.23
C GLY A 308 -12.55 -12.13 -11.90
N LEU A 309 -13.05 -12.84 -12.92
CA LEU A 309 -13.71 -14.14 -12.73
C LEU A 309 -12.73 -15.24 -12.28
N VAL A 310 -11.51 -15.24 -12.81
CA VAL A 310 -10.45 -16.19 -12.40
C VAL A 310 -10.08 -15.93 -10.93
N GLU A 311 -9.88 -14.68 -10.55
CA GLU A 311 -9.55 -14.31 -9.17
C GLU A 311 -10.68 -14.64 -8.19
N MET A 312 -11.93 -14.38 -8.58
CA MET A 312 -13.09 -14.74 -7.79
C MET A 312 -13.19 -16.27 -7.63
N LYS A 313 -12.95 -17.04 -8.69
CA LYS A 313 -12.83 -18.51 -8.61
C LYS A 313 -11.72 -18.91 -7.63
N ASN A 314 -10.52 -18.36 -7.75
CA ASN A 314 -9.39 -18.68 -6.87
C ASN A 314 -9.63 -18.28 -5.40
N SER A 315 -10.46 -17.26 -5.15
CA SER A 315 -10.91 -16.91 -3.81
C SER A 315 -11.77 -18.01 -3.18
N PHE A 316 -12.68 -18.61 -3.94
CA PHE A 316 -13.54 -19.70 -3.44
C PHE A 316 -12.85 -21.07 -3.48
N PHE A 317 -11.89 -21.29 -4.39
CA PHE A 317 -11.22 -22.56 -4.61
C PHE A 317 -9.73 -22.48 -4.26
N ARG A 318 -9.37 -22.87 -3.04
CA ARG A 318 -7.98 -22.99 -2.53
C ARG A 318 -7.03 -23.76 -3.48
N LYS A 319 -7.56 -24.73 -4.23
CA LYS A 319 -6.81 -25.48 -5.25
C LYS A 319 -6.21 -24.59 -6.34
N GLY A 320 -6.96 -23.62 -6.87
CA GLY A 320 -6.44 -22.72 -7.90
C GLY A 320 -5.31 -21.83 -7.38
N TYR A 321 -5.43 -21.38 -6.13
CA TYR A 321 -4.41 -20.60 -5.45
C TYR A 321 -3.11 -21.40 -5.25
N LEU A 322 -3.24 -22.67 -4.86
CA LEU A 322 -2.10 -23.57 -4.69
C LEU A 322 -1.36 -23.81 -6.03
N GLU A 323 -2.08 -24.02 -7.13
CA GLU A 323 -1.46 -24.24 -8.43
C GLU A 323 -0.64 -23.02 -8.91
N GLU A 324 -1.05 -21.79 -8.57
CA GLU A 324 -0.28 -20.59 -8.90
C GLU A 324 1.08 -20.53 -8.19
N VAL A 325 1.16 -20.92 -6.91
CA VAL A 325 2.44 -20.97 -6.18
C VAL A 325 3.27 -22.21 -6.55
N ARG A 326 2.62 -23.34 -6.87
CA ARG A 326 3.32 -24.58 -7.26
C ARG A 326 4.07 -24.48 -8.59
N LYS A 327 3.78 -23.47 -9.42
CA LYS A 327 4.57 -23.15 -10.61
C LYS A 327 6.07 -23.01 -10.30
N TYR A 328 6.40 -22.46 -9.12
CA TYR A 328 7.78 -22.28 -8.69
C TYR A 328 8.08 -22.93 -7.34
N CYS A 329 7.10 -23.38 -6.54
CA CYS A 329 7.34 -24.11 -5.28
C CYS A 329 6.49 -25.40 -5.22
N PRO A 330 6.87 -26.47 -5.94
CA PRO A 330 5.99 -27.62 -6.21
C PRO A 330 5.69 -28.51 -4.98
N SER A 331 6.49 -28.39 -3.92
CA SER A 331 6.39 -29.17 -2.68
C SER A 331 5.20 -28.78 -1.79
N LEU A 332 4.61 -27.59 -1.99
CA LEU A 332 3.46 -27.13 -1.21
C LEU A 332 2.21 -27.96 -1.50
N THR A 333 1.44 -28.20 -0.45
CA THR A 333 0.18 -28.94 -0.44
C THR A 333 -0.96 -28.05 0.02
N LEU A 334 -2.21 -28.53 -0.09
CA LEU A 334 -3.37 -27.75 0.35
C LEU A 334 -3.42 -27.55 1.86
N ASP A 335 -2.94 -28.53 2.62
CA ASP A 335 -2.96 -28.50 4.07
C ASP A 335 -1.90 -27.53 4.65
N ASP A 336 -0.96 -27.08 3.81
CA ASP A 336 0.01 -26.03 4.17
C ASP A 336 -0.60 -24.62 4.16
N LEU A 337 -1.80 -24.42 3.59
CA LEU A 337 -2.41 -23.10 3.44
C LEU A 337 -3.31 -22.76 4.65
N GLU A 338 -2.70 -22.29 5.74
CA GLU A 338 -3.41 -21.84 6.94
C GLU A 338 -4.04 -20.45 6.73
N PRO A 339 -5.15 -20.12 7.43
CA PRO A 339 -5.77 -18.80 7.33
C PRO A 339 -4.83 -17.65 7.73
N TRP A 340 -4.86 -16.55 6.98
CA TRP A 340 -4.17 -15.31 7.32
C TRP A 340 -5.08 -14.09 7.07
N PRO A 341 -4.92 -12.98 7.83
CA PRO A 341 -5.70 -11.77 7.60
C PRO A 341 -5.52 -11.21 6.18
N ALA A 342 -6.61 -10.73 5.59
CA ALA A 342 -6.58 -10.08 4.29
C ALA A 342 -6.19 -8.60 4.40
N GLY A 343 -5.68 -8.04 3.30
CA GLY A 343 -5.55 -6.59 3.10
C GLY A 343 -6.60 -6.08 2.11
N VAL A 344 -6.90 -4.79 2.14
CA VAL A 344 -7.77 -4.15 1.15
C VAL A 344 -7.07 -2.96 0.53
N ARG A 345 -6.86 -3.00 -0.79
CA ARG A 345 -6.25 -1.91 -1.56
C ARG A 345 -7.31 -0.89 -1.94
N ALA A 346 -7.03 0.38 -1.67
CA ALA A 346 -7.80 1.52 -2.16
C ALA A 346 -7.37 1.85 -3.60
N GLN A 347 -8.09 1.33 -4.60
CA GLN A 347 -7.81 1.63 -5.99
C GLN A 347 -8.66 2.81 -6.46
N ALA A 348 -8.04 3.95 -6.77
CA ALA A 348 -8.76 5.05 -7.40
C ALA A 348 -9.09 4.70 -8.87
N VAL A 349 -10.35 4.86 -9.23
CA VAL A 349 -10.87 4.64 -10.58
C VAL A 349 -11.45 5.94 -11.12
N SER A 350 -10.94 6.40 -12.25
CA SER A 350 -11.43 7.60 -12.94
C SER A 350 -12.81 7.37 -13.57
N ARG A 351 -13.49 8.44 -13.97
CA ARG A 351 -14.84 8.35 -14.58
C ARG A 351 -14.86 7.58 -15.90
N ASP A 352 -13.76 7.54 -16.64
CA ASP A 352 -13.59 6.75 -17.88
C ASP A 352 -13.13 5.31 -17.62
N GLY A 353 -13.05 4.90 -16.35
CA GLY A 353 -12.74 3.53 -15.94
C GLY A 353 -11.27 3.16 -16.08
N ARG A 354 -10.36 4.13 -15.97
CA ARG A 354 -8.92 3.88 -15.85
C ARG A 354 -8.57 3.72 -14.38
N LEU A 355 -7.71 2.75 -14.09
CA LEU A 355 -7.09 2.62 -12.77
C LEU A 355 -6.03 3.72 -12.68
N ILE A 356 -6.13 4.58 -11.67
CA ILE A 356 -5.17 5.66 -11.48
C ILE A 356 -3.93 5.04 -10.85
N ASP A 357 -2.85 5.03 -11.62
CA ASP A 357 -1.60 4.43 -11.19
C ASP A 357 -0.78 5.38 -10.34
N ASP A 358 -0.74 6.69 -10.62
CA ASP A 358 0.13 7.62 -9.89
C ASP A 358 -0.59 8.34 -8.73
N PHE A 359 0.15 9.18 -8.00
CA PHE A 359 -0.40 10.01 -6.96
C PHE A 359 -1.49 10.92 -7.48
N LEU A 360 -2.60 10.98 -6.74
CA LEU A 360 -3.70 11.89 -7.03
C LEU A 360 -3.93 12.79 -5.83
N PHE A 361 -4.11 14.07 -6.10
CA PHE A 361 -4.45 15.07 -5.10
C PHE A 361 -5.66 15.88 -5.57
N VAL A 362 -6.57 16.18 -4.64
CA VAL A 362 -7.68 17.11 -4.89
C VAL A 362 -7.61 18.20 -3.83
N ASN A 363 -6.89 19.28 -4.11
CA ASN A 363 -6.62 20.32 -3.12
C ASN A 363 -7.66 21.44 -3.20
N THR A 364 -7.81 22.18 -2.11
CA THR A 364 -8.56 23.44 -2.04
C THR A 364 -7.64 24.55 -1.54
N ARG A 365 -8.19 25.73 -1.20
CA ARG A 365 -7.40 26.82 -0.62
C ARG A 365 -6.81 26.45 0.76
N ARG A 366 -7.51 25.61 1.53
CA ARG A 366 -7.11 25.25 2.90
C ARG A 366 -6.93 23.75 3.10
N THR A 367 -7.07 22.93 2.07
CA THR A 367 -6.95 21.47 2.20
C THR A 367 -6.02 20.84 1.17
N VAL A 368 -5.17 19.91 1.63
CA VAL A 368 -4.42 18.98 0.79
C VAL A 368 -5.01 17.58 0.98
N ASN A 369 -5.56 16.98 -0.07
CA ASN A 369 -6.22 15.67 0.03
C ASN A 369 -5.46 14.63 -0.79
N VAL A 370 -4.85 13.65 -0.11
CA VAL A 370 -4.19 12.51 -0.75
C VAL A 370 -5.26 11.53 -1.20
N CYS A 371 -5.48 11.47 -2.50
CA CYS A 371 -6.60 10.77 -3.11
C CYS A 371 -6.23 9.37 -3.65
N ASN A 372 -4.98 9.19 -4.04
CA ASN A 372 -4.45 7.91 -4.47
C ASN A 372 -2.97 7.85 -4.09
N ALA A 373 -2.58 6.79 -3.40
CA ALA A 373 -1.19 6.48 -3.07
C ALA A 373 -1.04 4.95 -3.10
N PRO A 374 -0.90 4.36 -4.31
CA PRO A 374 -0.86 2.91 -4.45
C PRO A 374 0.49 2.34 -4.02
N SER A 375 0.61 1.01 -4.02
CA SER A 375 1.90 0.35 -3.73
C SER A 375 3.01 0.92 -4.62
N PRO A 376 4.20 1.28 -4.05
CA PRO A 376 4.73 0.89 -2.74
C PRO A 376 4.62 1.99 -1.66
N ALA A 377 3.45 2.63 -1.51
CA ALA A 377 3.26 3.75 -0.58
C ALA A 377 3.78 3.55 0.86
N ALA A 378 3.79 2.31 1.40
CA ALA A 378 4.36 2.04 2.71
C ALA A 378 5.89 2.24 2.73
N THR A 379 6.61 1.62 1.78
CA THR A 379 8.06 1.86 1.58
C THR A 379 8.34 3.33 1.31
N SER A 380 7.49 3.98 0.53
CA SER A 380 7.65 5.37 0.12
C SER A 380 7.07 6.39 1.10
N ALA A 381 6.66 5.98 2.31
CA ALA A 381 5.88 6.86 3.20
C ALA A 381 6.61 8.14 3.59
N ILE A 382 7.93 8.08 3.84
CA ILE A 382 8.76 9.24 4.19
C ILE A 382 8.86 10.24 3.02
N PRO A 383 9.33 9.86 1.81
CA PRO A 383 9.37 10.80 0.69
C PRO A 383 7.98 11.28 0.24
N ILE A 384 6.94 10.46 0.36
CA ILE A 384 5.56 10.92 0.12
C ILE A 384 5.15 11.98 1.14
N GLY A 385 5.45 11.78 2.43
CA GLY A 385 5.19 12.77 3.48
C GLY A 385 5.90 14.11 3.19
N ARG A 386 7.14 14.07 2.71
CA ARG A 386 7.87 15.26 2.27
C ARG A 386 7.18 15.95 1.09
N HIS A 387 6.72 15.18 0.11
CA HIS A 387 5.99 15.74 -1.03
C HIS A 387 4.64 16.36 -0.64
N ILE A 388 3.95 15.78 0.36
CA ILE A 388 2.74 16.38 0.94
C ILE A 388 3.10 17.70 1.65
N LEU A 389 4.20 17.73 2.41
CA LEU A 389 4.68 18.92 3.10
C LEU A 389 5.03 20.08 2.14
N GLU A 390 5.59 19.78 0.96
CA GLU A 390 5.80 20.76 -0.12
C GLU A 390 4.49 21.40 -0.53
N LYS A 391 3.45 20.59 -0.82
CA LYS A 391 2.11 21.07 -1.17
C LYS A 391 1.46 21.90 -0.06
N VAL A 392 1.65 21.49 1.19
CA VAL A 392 1.18 22.26 2.36
C VAL A 392 1.89 23.60 2.44
N SER A 393 3.20 23.63 2.21
CA SER A 393 4.00 24.86 2.25
C SER A 393 3.57 25.86 1.16
N GLU A 394 3.33 25.39 -0.07
CA GLU A 394 2.77 26.18 -1.17
C GLU A 394 1.39 26.77 -0.82
N MET A 395 0.53 25.96 -0.19
CA MET A 395 -0.80 26.38 0.27
C MET A 395 -0.72 27.44 1.38
N VAL A 396 0.21 27.30 2.32
CA VAL A 396 0.42 28.26 3.40
C VAL A 396 0.95 29.59 2.86
N GLN A 397 1.87 29.57 1.89
CA GLN A 397 2.44 30.79 1.30
C GLN A 397 1.46 31.56 0.40
N SER A 398 0.45 30.88 -0.15
CA SER A 398 -0.54 31.48 -1.06
C SER A 398 -1.78 32.04 -0.36
N THR A 399 -1.87 31.90 0.97
CA THR A 399 -3.01 32.34 1.78
C THR A 399 -2.63 33.51 2.67
#